data_AF-A0A8J5AZV9-F1
#
_entry.id   AF-A0A8J5AZV9-F1
#
_cell.length_a   1.000
_cell.length_b   1.000
_cell.length_c   1.000
_cell.angle_alpha   90.00
_cell.angle_beta   90.00
_cell.angle_gamma   90.00
#
_symmetry.space_group_name_H-M   'P 1'
#
loop_
_entity.id
_entity.type
_entity.pdbx_description
1 polymer ?
#
loop_
_entity_poly.entity_id
_entity_poly.type
_entity_poly.pdbx_seq_one_letter_code
_entity_poly.pdbx_strand_id
1 'polypeptide(L)'
;MEEDILDTPRDGIYIPSALLMLGMGILSYYLQNPLIFVGGIFITLGLAGLKIYRGSGSTLFKGQNDLNDLEKEDPEFLTAHSKLKLYEMAVSEKVLINRDTSIYTVDLPSKQDTLGIKPGQQVAVRIDWDTKVAGGAGVAIKHFYPIQIRPGSFDIVVRHNRAPLNLQYKHNNVGGSEDMVGRYLDGMKVNQHIKVLGPIGKPYYSHNMVKELLMVCRDTGIQAMLPIINEIIYTPEDLTYINLIWETETADAAFVHDDLAEIARVYPRINVRHVVTGPGEDSEETPASQYEGRLGYSFGSPITDKHVAELHDPKLEYDESLVIVSGKNPDDSLHLSTEAGKTGLRAIVV
;
A
#
# COMPACT_ATOMS: atom_id res chain seq x y z
N MET A 1 -21.32 8.29 -7.75
CA MET A 1 -21.23 7.41 -8.93
C MET A 1 -22.41 6.46 -8.84
N GLU A 2 -23.35 6.51 -9.78
CA GLU A 2 -24.36 5.45 -9.92
C GLU A 2 -23.64 4.15 -10.26
N GLU A 3 -23.83 3.11 -9.46
CA GLU A 3 -23.43 1.75 -9.84
C GLU A 3 -24.14 1.41 -11.15
N ASP A 4 -23.39 0.93 -12.15
CA ASP A 4 -24.00 0.43 -13.37
C ASP A 4 -24.83 -0.80 -13.00
N ILE A 5 -26.14 -0.65 -13.07
CA ILE A 5 -27.14 -1.62 -12.61
C ILE A 5 -26.84 -3.02 -13.20
N LEU A 6 -26.25 -3.06 -14.40
CA LEU A 6 -25.92 -4.27 -15.14
C LEU A 6 -24.75 -5.09 -14.59
N ASP A 7 -23.98 -4.57 -13.64
CA ASP A 7 -22.87 -5.28 -12.98
C ASP A 7 -23.35 -6.14 -11.80
N THR A 8 -24.59 -5.96 -11.33
CA THR A 8 -25.15 -6.84 -10.29
C THR A 8 -25.47 -8.23 -10.86
N PRO A 9 -25.28 -9.33 -10.11
CA PRO A 9 -25.66 -10.67 -10.57
C PRO A 9 -27.15 -10.76 -10.95
N ARG A 10 -28.00 -9.99 -10.26
CA ARG A 10 -29.43 -9.92 -10.49
C ARG A 10 -29.76 -9.35 -11.87
N ASP A 11 -29.37 -8.11 -12.11
CA ASP A 11 -29.80 -7.39 -13.31
C ASP A 11 -28.89 -7.75 -14.51
N GLY A 12 -27.68 -8.19 -14.21
CA GLY A 12 -26.70 -8.57 -15.19
C GLY A 12 -26.81 -9.99 -15.73
N ILE A 13 -27.18 -10.97 -14.89
CA ILE A 13 -27.17 -12.39 -15.26
C ILE A 13 -28.57 -12.99 -15.12
N TYR A 14 -29.22 -12.86 -13.96
CA TYR A 14 -30.48 -13.57 -13.70
C TYR A 14 -31.65 -13.02 -14.52
N ILE A 15 -31.85 -11.70 -14.56
CA ILE A 15 -32.98 -11.11 -15.31
C ILE A 15 -32.87 -11.40 -16.82
N PRO A 16 -31.72 -11.16 -17.50
CA PRO A 16 -31.57 -11.47 -18.92
C PRO A 16 -31.71 -12.97 -19.22
N SER A 17 -31.16 -13.84 -18.35
CA SER A 17 -31.27 -15.30 -18.51
C SER A 17 -32.72 -15.77 -18.40
N ALA A 18 -33.49 -15.23 -17.45
CA ALA A 18 -34.90 -15.57 -17.28
C ALA A 18 -35.74 -15.11 -18.48
N LEU A 19 -35.50 -13.89 -18.99
CA LEU A 19 -36.17 -13.37 -20.18
C LEU A 19 -35.89 -14.21 -21.43
N LEU A 20 -34.63 -14.62 -21.62
CA LEU A 20 -34.22 -15.44 -22.76
C LEU A 20 -34.82 -16.85 -22.67
N MET A 21 -34.81 -17.48 -21.49
CA MET A 21 -35.42 -18.78 -21.26
C MET A 21 -36.94 -18.76 -21.46
N LEU A 22 -37.61 -17.70 -21.02
CA LEU A 22 -39.05 -17.52 -21.21
C LEU A 22 -39.39 -17.33 -22.70
N GLY A 23 -38.63 -16.50 -23.42
CA GLY A 23 -38.80 -16.31 -24.87
C GLY A 23 -38.57 -17.60 -25.67
N MET A 24 -37.53 -18.37 -25.34
CA MET A 24 -37.25 -19.67 -25.95
C MET A 24 -38.34 -20.71 -25.64
N GLY A 25 -38.92 -20.68 -24.44
CA GLY A 25 -40.05 -21.53 -24.05
C GLY A 25 -41.30 -21.27 -24.88
N ILE A 26 -41.66 -19.99 -25.07
CA ILE A 26 -42.79 -19.60 -25.92
C ILE A 26 -42.56 -20.05 -27.37
N LEU A 27 -41.34 -19.82 -27.90
CA LEU A 27 -41.00 -20.18 -29.27
C LEU A 27 -41.02 -21.70 -29.50
N SER A 28 -40.49 -22.47 -28.54
CA SER A 28 -40.52 -23.93 -28.58
C SER A 28 -41.95 -24.48 -28.58
N TYR A 29 -42.86 -23.87 -27.81
CA TYR A 29 -44.28 -24.24 -27.80
C TYR A 29 -44.97 -23.93 -29.13
N TYR A 30 -44.77 -22.72 -29.67
CA TYR A 30 -45.43 -22.29 -30.92
C TYR A 30 -44.98 -23.12 -32.14
N LEU A 31 -43.69 -23.46 -32.22
CA LEU A 31 -43.11 -24.23 -33.32
C LEU A 31 -43.16 -25.75 -33.09
N GLN A 32 -43.71 -26.22 -31.97
CA GLN A 32 -43.75 -27.62 -31.55
C GLN A 32 -42.40 -28.35 -31.63
N ASN A 33 -41.31 -27.62 -31.39
CA ASN A 33 -39.95 -28.17 -31.47
C ASN A 33 -39.22 -28.01 -30.12
N PRO A 34 -39.07 -29.10 -29.33
CA PRO A 34 -38.42 -29.05 -28.02
C PRO A 34 -36.91 -28.79 -28.10
N LEU A 35 -36.27 -29.03 -29.25
CA LEU A 35 -34.83 -28.78 -29.42
C LEU A 35 -34.49 -27.28 -29.31
N ILE A 36 -35.44 -26.40 -29.62
CA ILE A 36 -35.28 -24.95 -29.48
C ILE A 36 -35.07 -24.57 -28.01
N PHE A 37 -35.85 -25.17 -27.10
CA PHE A 37 -35.71 -24.91 -25.66
C PHE A 37 -34.37 -25.44 -25.12
N VAL A 38 -33.96 -26.65 -25.54
CA VAL A 38 -32.66 -27.22 -25.19
C VAL A 38 -31.50 -26.35 -25.70
N GLY A 39 -31.57 -25.88 -26.96
CA GLY A 39 -30.60 -24.93 -27.51
C GLY A 39 -30.57 -23.60 -26.73
N GLY A 40 -31.75 -23.11 -26.32
CA GLY A 40 -31.90 -21.94 -25.44
C GLY A 40 -31.16 -22.08 -24.12
N ILE A 41 -31.20 -23.26 -23.48
CA ILE A 41 -30.45 -23.55 -22.25
C ILE A 41 -28.94 -23.41 -22.49
N PHE A 42 -28.42 -24.03 -23.55
CA PHE A 42 -26.98 -23.96 -23.86
C PHE A 42 -26.53 -22.53 -24.18
N ILE A 43 -27.33 -21.76 -24.92
CA ILE A 43 -27.05 -20.35 -25.20
C ILE A 43 -27.05 -19.54 -23.91
N THR A 44 -28.04 -19.76 -23.04
CA THR A 44 -28.14 -19.06 -21.74
C THR A 44 -26.92 -19.36 -20.87
N LEU A 45 -26.53 -20.63 -20.74
CA LEU A 45 -25.34 -21.04 -19.98
C LEU A 45 -24.06 -20.45 -20.58
N GLY A 46 -23.94 -20.43 -21.91
CA GLY A 46 -22.79 -19.83 -22.60
C GLY A 46 -22.67 -18.33 -22.37
N LEU A 47 -23.78 -17.59 -22.46
CA LEU A 47 -23.82 -16.15 -22.20
C LEU A 47 -23.60 -15.80 -20.73
N ALA A 48 -24.22 -16.56 -19.82
CA ALA A 48 -23.99 -16.40 -18.37
C ALA A 48 -22.53 -16.69 -18.02
N GLY A 49 -21.95 -17.77 -18.54
CA GLY A 49 -20.55 -18.12 -18.36
C GLY A 49 -19.61 -17.06 -18.93
N LEU A 50 -19.90 -16.52 -20.12
CA LEU A 50 -19.14 -15.42 -20.72
C LEU A 50 -19.20 -14.15 -19.87
N LYS A 51 -20.37 -13.83 -19.32
CA LYS A 51 -20.53 -12.65 -18.45
C LYS A 51 -19.81 -12.83 -17.11
N ILE A 52 -19.89 -14.00 -16.49
CA ILE A 52 -19.14 -14.33 -15.28
C ILE A 52 -17.63 -14.23 -15.56
N TYR A 53 -17.17 -14.78 -16.69
CA TYR A 53 -15.77 -14.69 -17.09
C TYR A 53 -15.31 -13.24 -17.30
N ARG A 54 -16.14 -12.39 -17.93
CA ARG A 54 -15.83 -10.97 -18.15
C ARG A 54 -15.95 -10.12 -16.89
N GLY A 55 -16.80 -10.52 -15.94
CA GLY A 55 -16.98 -9.84 -14.65
C GLY A 55 -16.03 -10.32 -13.55
N SER A 56 -15.34 -11.45 -13.76
CA SER A 56 -14.31 -11.94 -12.84
C SER A 56 -13.06 -11.11 -13.04
N GLY A 57 -12.80 -10.18 -12.11
CA GLY A 57 -11.56 -9.44 -12.07
C GLY A 57 -10.33 -10.34 -12.00
N SER A 58 -9.21 -9.85 -12.50
CA SER A 58 -7.92 -10.52 -12.44
C SER A 58 -7.08 -9.97 -11.28
N THR A 59 -6.25 -10.82 -10.69
CA THR A 59 -5.18 -10.37 -9.79
C THR A 59 -3.98 -10.00 -10.65
N LEU A 60 -3.53 -8.75 -10.58
CA LEU A 60 -2.46 -8.23 -11.43
C LEU A 60 -1.11 -8.87 -11.11
N PHE A 61 -0.75 -8.90 -9.83
CA PHE A 61 0.52 -9.38 -9.35
C PHE A 61 0.34 -10.80 -8.78
N LYS A 62 0.60 -11.81 -9.61
CA LYS A 62 0.55 -13.24 -9.21
C LYS A 62 1.95 -13.82 -9.12
N GLY A 63 2.36 -14.24 -7.93
CA GLY A 63 3.50 -15.15 -7.75
C GLY A 63 4.90 -14.59 -8.00
N GLN A 64 5.04 -13.28 -8.26
CA GLN A 64 6.36 -12.62 -8.23
C GLN A 64 6.74 -12.36 -6.77
N ASN A 65 7.93 -12.77 -6.37
CA ASN A 65 8.47 -12.52 -5.03
C ASN A 65 9.89 -12.03 -5.22
N ASP A 66 10.27 -10.95 -4.54
CA ASP A 66 11.65 -10.44 -4.44
C ASP A 66 12.19 -9.59 -5.61
N LEU A 67 12.77 -8.43 -5.25
CA LEU A 67 13.60 -7.60 -6.12
C LEU A 67 14.74 -8.40 -6.75
N ASN A 68 15.34 -9.32 -5.99
CA ASN A 68 16.42 -10.18 -6.50
C ASN A 68 15.93 -11.10 -7.63
N ASP A 69 14.67 -11.49 -7.62
CA ASP A 69 14.12 -12.33 -8.69
C ASP A 69 13.75 -11.49 -9.91
N LEU A 70 13.32 -10.25 -9.71
CA LEU A 70 13.12 -9.27 -10.80
C LEU A 70 14.45 -8.83 -11.44
N GLU A 71 15.50 -8.65 -10.65
CA GLU A 71 16.86 -8.35 -11.14
C GLU A 71 17.47 -9.55 -11.88
N LYS A 72 17.18 -10.78 -11.44
CA LYS A 72 17.56 -11.99 -12.19
C LYS A 72 16.78 -12.13 -13.50
N GLU A 73 15.48 -11.83 -13.47
CA GLU A 73 14.61 -11.90 -14.64
C GLU A 73 15.03 -10.85 -15.69
N ASP A 74 15.39 -9.65 -15.22
CA ASP A 74 15.82 -8.54 -16.04
C ASP A 74 16.82 -7.64 -15.29
N PRO A 75 18.14 -7.82 -15.52
CA PRO A 75 19.18 -6.99 -14.88
C PRO A 75 19.08 -5.50 -15.26
N GLU A 76 18.37 -5.19 -16.35
CA GLU A 76 18.15 -3.83 -16.84
C GLU A 76 16.80 -3.25 -16.37
N PHE A 77 16.16 -3.85 -15.35
CA PHE A 77 14.82 -3.46 -14.91
C PHE A 77 14.68 -2.01 -14.45
N LEU A 78 15.78 -1.41 -13.98
CA LEU A 78 15.87 -0.01 -13.58
C LEU A 78 16.08 0.95 -14.77
N THR A 79 16.15 0.44 -16.00
CA THR A 79 16.49 1.22 -17.20
C THR A 79 15.34 1.30 -18.20
N ALA A 80 15.51 2.15 -19.21
CA ALA A 80 14.59 2.26 -20.33
C ALA A 80 14.36 0.92 -21.07
N HIS A 81 15.35 0.02 -21.00
CA HIS A 81 15.38 -1.25 -21.73
C HIS A 81 14.73 -2.42 -20.98
N SER A 82 14.14 -2.16 -19.80
CA SER A 82 13.47 -3.20 -19.04
C SER A 82 12.44 -3.97 -19.86
N LYS A 83 12.47 -5.29 -19.75
CA LYS A 83 11.52 -6.24 -20.32
C LYS A 83 10.39 -6.62 -19.36
N LEU A 84 10.49 -6.19 -18.09
CA LEU A 84 9.43 -6.44 -17.12
C LEU A 84 8.12 -5.80 -17.57
N LYS A 85 7.02 -6.48 -17.28
CA LYS A 85 5.69 -5.99 -17.61
C LYS A 85 5.35 -4.78 -16.75
N LEU A 86 5.38 -3.61 -17.36
CA LEU A 86 4.90 -2.36 -16.77
C LEU A 86 3.40 -2.22 -17.02
N TYR A 87 2.66 -1.89 -15.97
CA TYR A 87 1.25 -1.57 -16.06
C TYR A 87 1.09 -0.06 -16.12
N GLU A 88 0.53 0.45 -17.21
CA GLU A 88 0.13 1.86 -17.29
C GLU A 88 -1.20 2.02 -16.56
N MET A 89 -1.19 2.84 -15.52
CA MET A 89 -2.33 3.04 -14.62
C MET A 89 -2.63 4.52 -14.49
N ALA A 90 -3.90 4.89 -14.57
CA ALA A 90 -4.33 6.27 -14.41
C ALA A 90 -4.33 6.66 -12.94
N VAL A 91 -3.89 7.88 -12.63
CA VAL A 91 -4.04 8.44 -11.30
C VAL A 91 -5.33 9.24 -11.25
N SER A 92 -6.37 8.62 -10.71
CA SER A 92 -7.75 9.13 -10.72
C SER A 92 -8.01 10.19 -9.68
N GLU A 93 -7.19 10.26 -8.64
CA GLU A 93 -7.31 11.28 -7.59
C GLU A 93 -5.94 11.70 -7.04
N LYS A 94 -5.82 12.98 -6.67
CA LYS A 94 -4.70 13.53 -5.92
C LYS A 94 -5.27 14.38 -4.79
N VAL A 95 -5.01 13.99 -3.55
CA VAL A 95 -5.43 14.72 -2.35
C VAL A 95 -4.20 15.22 -1.62
N LEU A 96 -4.05 16.54 -1.49
CA LEU A 96 -3.00 17.16 -0.70
C LEU A 96 -3.38 17.07 0.79
N ILE A 97 -2.58 16.36 1.59
CA ILE A 97 -2.86 16.17 3.02
C ILE A 97 -2.21 17.27 3.85
N ASN A 98 -0.94 17.57 3.57
CA ASN A 98 -0.20 18.64 4.23
C ASN A 98 0.64 19.42 3.21
N ARG A 99 1.61 20.22 3.66
CA ARG A 99 2.41 21.10 2.78
C ARG A 99 3.17 20.34 1.69
N ASP A 100 3.63 19.14 1.99
CA ASP A 100 4.57 18.39 1.15
C ASP A 100 4.15 16.93 0.92
N THR A 101 2.97 16.50 1.34
CA THR A 101 2.53 15.11 1.24
C THR A 101 1.14 15.04 0.60
N SER A 102 1.02 14.22 -0.43
CA SER A 102 -0.26 13.94 -1.07
C SER A 102 -0.53 12.43 -1.14
N ILE A 103 -1.81 12.07 -1.07
CA ILE A 103 -2.29 10.73 -1.39
C ILE A 103 -2.71 10.71 -2.86
N TYR A 104 -2.31 9.65 -3.56
CA TYR A 104 -2.65 9.40 -4.95
C TYR A 104 -3.43 8.11 -5.05
N THR A 105 -4.63 8.19 -5.61
CA THR A 105 -5.46 7.02 -5.94
C THR A 105 -5.12 6.59 -7.36
N VAL A 106 -4.67 5.35 -7.50
CA VAL A 106 -4.24 4.75 -8.77
C VAL A 106 -5.24 3.68 -9.19
N ASP A 107 -5.81 3.83 -10.38
CA ASP A 107 -6.78 2.90 -10.93
C ASP A 107 -6.09 1.68 -11.54
N LEU A 108 -6.62 0.50 -11.25
CA LEU A 108 -6.24 -0.75 -11.91
C LEU A 108 -6.86 -0.80 -13.33
N PRO A 109 -6.33 -1.66 -14.23
CA PRO A 109 -6.84 -1.77 -15.60
C PRO A 109 -8.34 -2.06 -15.69
N SER A 110 -8.89 -2.82 -14.72
CA SER A 110 -10.31 -3.05 -14.56
C SER A 110 -10.79 -2.74 -13.14
N LYS A 111 -12.05 -2.29 -13.00
CA LYS A 111 -12.68 -2.00 -11.70
C LYS A 111 -12.83 -3.23 -10.81
N GLN A 112 -12.84 -4.42 -11.40
CA GLN A 112 -12.92 -5.68 -10.66
C GLN A 112 -11.52 -6.26 -10.37
N ASP A 113 -10.46 -5.73 -10.99
CA ASP A 113 -9.11 -6.23 -10.75
C ASP A 113 -8.68 -6.00 -9.30
N THR A 114 -7.76 -6.84 -8.84
CA THR A 114 -7.13 -6.70 -7.52
C THR A 114 -5.62 -6.58 -7.71
N LEU A 115 -4.97 -5.78 -6.86
CA LEU A 115 -3.54 -5.52 -6.98
C LEU A 115 -2.72 -6.80 -6.79
N GLY A 116 -3.05 -7.62 -5.79
CA GLY A 116 -2.34 -8.87 -5.51
C GLY A 116 -1.09 -8.73 -4.65
N ILE A 117 -1.02 -7.68 -3.83
CA ILE A 117 0.08 -7.39 -2.92
C ILE A 117 -0.25 -7.89 -1.52
N LYS A 118 0.73 -8.49 -0.86
CA LYS A 118 0.65 -8.91 0.55
C LYS A 118 1.26 -7.84 1.48
N PRO A 119 0.89 -7.82 2.77
CA PRO A 119 1.51 -6.93 3.74
C PRO A 119 3.04 -7.07 3.75
N GLY A 120 3.71 -5.93 3.63
CA GLY A 120 5.16 -5.83 3.51
C GLY A 120 5.72 -5.86 2.09
N GLN A 121 4.89 -6.10 1.07
CA GLN A 121 5.29 -5.92 -0.33
C GLN A 121 4.98 -4.50 -0.82
N GLN A 122 5.74 -4.07 -1.83
CA GLN A 122 5.69 -2.72 -2.39
C GLN A 122 5.26 -2.75 -3.87
N VAL A 123 4.86 -1.58 -4.38
CA VAL A 123 4.82 -1.28 -5.82
C VAL A 123 5.98 -0.37 -6.18
N ALA A 124 6.59 -0.61 -7.34
CA ALA A 124 7.54 0.30 -7.96
C ALA A 124 6.80 1.22 -8.95
N VAL A 125 6.94 2.53 -8.78
CA VAL A 125 6.50 3.51 -9.78
C VAL A 125 7.72 3.95 -10.56
N ARG A 126 7.66 3.77 -11.88
CA ARG A 126 8.67 4.20 -12.83
C ARG A 126 8.22 5.46 -13.54
N ILE A 127 9.11 6.45 -13.57
CA ILE A 127 8.96 7.63 -14.42
C ILE A 127 10.07 7.64 -15.47
N ASP A 128 9.71 8.07 -16.66
CA ASP A 128 10.63 8.36 -17.74
C ASP A 128 10.49 9.85 -18.06
N TRP A 129 11.59 10.60 -18.22
CA TRP A 129 11.53 11.98 -18.69
C TRP A 129 12.43 12.21 -19.89
N ASP A 130 11.96 13.08 -20.78
CA ASP A 130 12.68 13.48 -21.99
C ASP A 130 13.43 14.80 -21.80
N THR A 131 14.51 14.90 -22.55
CA THR A 131 15.62 15.87 -22.69
C THR A 131 15.36 17.37 -22.53
N LYS A 132 14.14 17.87 -22.32
CA LYS A 132 13.87 19.33 -22.28
C LYS A 132 13.90 19.97 -20.88
N VAL A 133 13.87 19.19 -19.80
CA VAL A 133 13.69 19.73 -18.44
C VAL A 133 14.96 19.68 -17.57
N ALA A 134 15.97 18.86 -17.94
CA ALA A 134 17.13 18.64 -17.06
C ALA A 134 18.44 18.20 -17.77
N GLY A 135 18.67 18.55 -19.04
CA GLY A 135 19.97 18.30 -19.69
C GLY A 135 20.30 16.82 -19.99
N GLY A 136 19.30 15.94 -20.02
CA GLY A 136 19.42 14.53 -20.42
C GLY A 136 18.08 13.78 -20.32
N ALA A 137 17.96 12.66 -21.05
CA ALA A 137 16.89 11.68 -20.84
C ALA A 137 17.24 10.80 -19.64
N GLY A 138 16.25 10.42 -18.83
CA GLY A 138 16.49 9.58 -17.66
C GLY A 138 15.27 8.80 -17.22
N VAL A 139 15.54 7.78 -16.40
CA VAL A 139 14.55 6.90 -15.79
C VAL A 139 14.78 6.94 -14.28
N ALA A 140 13.70 7.04 -13.52
CA ALA A 140 13.74 6.91 -12.07
C ALA A 140 12.64 5.96 -11.61
N ILE A 141 12.97 5.15 -10.61
CA ILE A 141 12.04 4.22 -9.98
C ILE A 141 12.03 4.51 -8.49
N LYS A 142 10.83 4.51 -7.90
CA LYS A 142 10.62 4.61 -6.46
C LYS A 142 9.62 3.57 -6.00
N HIS A 143 9.91 2.96 -4.86
CA HIS A 143 9.02 1.99 -4.24
C HIS A 143 8.04 2.68 -3.28
N PHE A 144 6.82 2.18 -3.23
CA PHE A 144 5.76 2.64 -2.35
C PHE A 144 5.05 1.46 -1.73
N TYR A 145 4.66 1.60 -0.47
CA TYR A 145 3.74 0.69 0.19
C TYR A 145 2.30 1.14 -0.14
N PRO A 146 1.48 0.29 -0.79
CA PRO A 146 0.07 0.61 -0.99
C PRO A 146 -0.64 0.68 0.37
N ILE A 147 -1.06 1.86 0.78
CA ILE A 147 -1.64 2.07 2.13
C ILE A 147 -3.09 1.59 2.21
N GLN A 148 -3.80 1.60 1.09
CA GLN A 148 -5.15 1.08 0.96
C GLN A 148 -5.31 0.39 -0.38
N ILE A 149 -5.84 -0.83 -0.37
CA ILE A 149 -6.07 -1.62 -1.57
C ILE A 149 -7.56 -1.92 -1.64
N ARG A 150 -8.19 -1.60 -2.77
CA ARG A 150 -9.60 -1.86 -3.05
C ARG A 150 -9.71 -2.57 -4.41
N PRO A 151 -10.83 -3.26 -4.69
CA PRO A 151 -11.13 -3.67 -6.06
C PRO A 151 -11.05 -2.45 -7.00
N GLY A 152 -10.26 -2.56 -8.06
CA GLY A 152 -10.12 -1.53 -9.07
C GLY A 152 -9.20 -0.36 -8.75
N SER A 153 -8.69 -0.20 -7.52
CA SER A 153 -7.78 0.92 -7.18
C SER A 153 -6.92 0.64 -5.95
N PHE A 154 -5.83 1.40 -5.81
CA PHE A 154 -5.03 1.45 -4.59
C PHE A 154 -4.47 2.84 -4.35
N ASP A 155 -4.13 3.13 -3.10
CA ASP A 155 -3.62 4.43 -2.69
C ASP A 155 -2.14 4.36 -2.33
N ILE A 156 -1.38 5.34 -2.78
CA ILE A 156 0.02 5.55 -2.38
C ILE A 156 0.19 6.94 -1.79
N VAL A 157 1.08 7.04 -0.81
CA VAL A 157 1.41 8.32 -0.17
C VAL A 157 2.77 8.79 -0.67
N VAL A 158 2.81 10.02 -1.17
CA VAL A 158 4.02 10.58 -1.75
C VAL A 158 4.36 11.87 -1.03
N ARG A 159 5.58 11.91 -0.47
CA ARG A 159 6.19 13.14 0.00
C ARG A 159 6.95 13.83 -1.14
N HIS A 160 6.65 15.09 -1.38
CA HIS A 160 7.18 15.98 -2.40
C HIS A 160 8.35 16.77 -1.84
N ASN A 161 9.56 16.48 -2.32
CA ASN A 161 10.70 17.33 -1.99
C ASN A 161 10.70 18.58 -2.90
N ARG A 162 10.48 19.76 -2.31
CA ARG A 162 10.47 21.05 -3.03
C ARG A 162 11.80 21.81 -2.95
N ALA A 163 12.86 21.22 -2.39
CA ALA A 163 14.17 21.87 -2.29
C ALA A 163 14.72 22.26 -3.69
N PRO A 164 15.50 23.35 -3.83
CA PRO A 164 16.10 23.72 -5.13
C PRO A 164 17.10 22.67 -5.61
N LEU A 165 17.11 22.36 -6.91
CA LEU A 165 17.95 21.36 -7.59
C LEU A 165 19.45 21.79 -7.70
N ASN A 166 19.96 22.55 -6.74
CA ASN A 166 21.22 23.30 -6.87
C ASN A 166 22.40 22.66 -6.11
N LEU A 167 22.24 21.45 -5.59
CA LEU A 167 23.31 20.73 -4.91
C LEU A 167 23.57 19.39 -5.62
N GLN A 168 24.50 19.44 -6.56
CA GLN A 168 25.40 18.35 -6.95
C GLN A 168 24.83 16.92 -6.93
N TYR A 169 23.79 16.64 -7.71
CA TYR A 169 23.52 15.30 -8.23
C TYR A 169 24.45 14.96 -9.41
N LYS A 170 25.75 15.24 -9.24
CA LYS A 170 26.80 14.76 -10.14
C LYS A 170 27.35 13.48 -9.51
N HIS A 171 27.19 12.37 -10.26
CA HIS A 171 28.06 11.19 -10.30
C HIS A 171 27.63 9.83 -9.74
N ASN A 172 26.41 9.62 -9.26
CA ASN A 172 25.92 8.25 -9.03
C ASN A 172 24.39 8.16 -9.11
N ASN A 173 23.91 7.39 -10.09
CA ASN A 173 22.51 7.16 -10.45
C ASN A 173 21.64 6.47 -9.38
N VAL A 174 21.93 6.62 -8.07
CA VAL A 174 21.22 5.87 -7.02
C VAL A 174 20.72 6.78 -5.87
N GLY A 175 21.14 8.04 -5.77
CA GLY A 175 20.65 8.96 -4.73
C GLY A 175 19.57 9.96 -5.17
N GLY A 176 19.24 10.02 -6.47
CA GLY A 176 18.41 11.09 -7.06
C GLY A 176 17.03 10.64 -7.54
N SER A 177 16.68 9.36 -7.46
CA SER A 177 15.39 8.86 -7.95
C SER A 177 14.22 9.24 -7.05
N GLU A 178 14.43 9.27 -5.72
CA GLU A 178 13.36 9.50 -4.75
C GLU A 178 12.72 10.89 -4.88
N ASP A 179 13.57 11.90 -5.03
CA ASP A 179 13.17 13.29 -5.22
C ASP A 179 12.53 13.52 -6.60
N MET A 180 13.02 12.83 -7.62
CA MET A 180 12.55 13.00 -9.00
C MET A 180 11.14 12.41 -9.18
N VAL A 181 10.87 11.23 -8.63
CA VAL A 181 9.51 10.64 -8.66
C VAL A 181 8.54 11.50 -7.85
N GLY A 182 8.94 11.94 -6.66
CA GLY A 182 8.10 12.81 -5.82
C GLY A 182 7.73 14.13 -6.52
N ARG A 183 8.67 14.77 -7.23
CA ARG A 183 8.42 16.00 -8.01
C ARG A 183 7.59 15.75 -9.26
N TYR A 184 7.85 14.67 -9.97
CA TYR A 184 7.09 14.30 -11.16
C TYR A 184 5.61 14.12 -10.82
N LEU A 185 5.34 13.37 -9.73
CA LEU A 185 3.99 13.16 -9.24
C LEU A 185 3.36 14.46 -8.71
N ASP A 186 4.13 15.37 -8.10
CA ASP A 186 3.58 16.67 -7.66
C ASP A 186 3.06 17.50 -8.85
N GLY A 187 3.80 17.53 -9.95
CA GLY A 187 3.42 18.25 -11.18
C GLY A 187 2.36 17.55 -12.05
N MET A 188 1.99 16.33 -11.71
CA MET A 188 1.08 15.51 -12.50
C MET A 188 -0.38 15.96 -12.35
N LYS A 189 -1.13 15.90 -13.45
CA LYS A 189 -2.57 16.14 -13.47
C LYS A 189 -3.34 14.84 -13.24
N VAL A 190 -4.51 14.95 -12.61
CA VAL A 190 -5.46 13.83 -12.49
C VAL A 190 -5.77 13.26 -13.87
N ASN A 191 -5.93 11.93 -13.95
CA ASN A 191 -6.09 11.08 -15.13
C ASN A 191 -4.83 10.91 -16.01
N GLN A 192 -3.68 11.42 -15.60
CA GLN A 192 -2.41 11.05 -16.23
C GLN A 192 -1.98 9.65 -15.78
N HIS A 193 -1.23 8.98 -16.65
CA HIS A 193 -0.81 7.60 -16.43
C HIS A 193 0.59 7.54 -15.83
N ILE A 194 0.77 6.62 -14.90
CA ILE A 194 2.06 6.23 -14.34
C ILE A 194 2.36 4.78 -14.71
N LYS A 195 3.64 4.42 -14.76
CA LYS A 195 4.07 3.03 -14.99
C LYS A 195 4.31 2.36 -13.64
N VAL A 196 3.56 1.29 -13.37
CA VAL A 196 3.61 0.54 -12.12
C VAL A 196 4.15 -0.86 -12.37
N LEU A 197 5.03 -1.30 -11.49
CA LEU A 197 5.61 -2.64 -11.42
C LEU A 197 5.37 -3.19 -10.01
N GLY A 198 5.14 -4.49 -9.89
CA GLY A 198 4.97 -5.14 -8.59
C GLY A 198 4.70 -6.64 -8.76
N PRO A 199 4.62 -7.38 -7.65
CA PRO A 199 4.88 -6.94 -6.29
C PRO A 199 6.40 -7.00 -5.99
N ILE A 200 6.90 -6.04 -5.23
CA ILE A 200 8.32 -5.88 -4.90
C ILE A 200 8.54 -6.32 -3.45
N GLY A 201 9.62 -7.06 -3.19
CA GLY A 201 9.98 -7.49 -1.85
C GLY A 201 9.26 -8.76 -1.38
N LYS A 202 9.55 -9.16 -0.13
CA LYS A 202 8.97 -10.35 0.51
C LYS A 202 7.87 -9.93 1.48
N PRO A 203 6.76 -10.68 1.55
CA PRO A 203 5.86 -10.52 2.68
C PRO A 203 6.62 -10.88 3.95
N TYR A 204 6.58 -10.00 4.94
CA TYR A 204 7.18 -10.24 6.25
C TYR A 204 6.14 -10.33 7.37
N TYR A 205 4.85 -10.36 7.01
CA TYR A 205 3.76 -10.62 7.93
C TYR A 205 2.81 -11.71 7.40
N SER A 206 2.31 -12.54 8.31
CA SER A 206 1.19 -13.45 8.11
C SER A 206 0.39 -13.54 9.41
N HIS A 207 -0.91 -13.81 9.30
CA HIS A 207 -1.82 -13.76 10.45
C HIS A 207 -1.33 -14.59 11.63
N ASN A 208 -1.38 -14.02 12.83
CA ASN A 208 -0.96 -14.68 14.08
C ASN A 208 0.47 -15.26 14.07
N MET A 209 1.38 -14.78 13.22
CA MET A 209 2.76 -15.30 13.19
C MET A 209 3.57 -15.02 14.46
N VAL A 210 3.17 -13.99 15.20
CA VAL A 210 3.72 -13.56 16.49
C VAL A 210 2.58 -13.06 17.37
N LYS A 211 2.80 -13.08 18.69
CA LYS A 211 1.85 -12.51 19.64
C LYS A 211 1.89 -10.99 19.65
N GLU A 212 3.09 -10.42 19.46
CA GLU A 212 3.32 -8.97 19.49
C GLU A 212 4.15 -8.50 18.29
N LEU A 213 3.69 -7.42 17.66
CA LEU A 213 4.45 -6.63 16.71
C LEU A 213 4.84 -5.29 17.34
N LEU A 214 6.13 -5.06 17.43
CA LEU A 214 6.72 -3.78 17.79
C LEU A 214 7.09 -3.05 16.50
N MET A 215 6.32 -2.02 16.16
CA MET A 215 6.54 -1.24 14.95
C MET A 215 7.29 0.03 15.33
N VAL A 216 8.46 0.25 14.76
CA VAL A 216 9.29 1.42 15.04
C VAL A 216 9.54 2.16 13.74
N CYS A 217 9.01 3.37 13.61
CA CYS A 217 9.13 4.08 12.35
C CYS A 217 9.40 5.57 12.51
N ARG A 218 9.98 6.14 11.45
CA ARG A 218 10.30 7.56 11.36
C ARG A 218 9.74 8.19 10.10
N ASP A 219 9.11 9.35 10.23
CA ASP A 219 8.47 10.12 9.17
C ASP A 219 7.60 9.23 8.25
N THR A 220 7.94 9.15 6.96
CA THR A 220 7.20 8.38 5.94
C THR A 220 7.37 6.87 6.06
N GLY A 221 8.27 6.39 6.93
CA GLY A 221 8.43 4.95 7.21
C GLY A 221 7.17 4.31 7.78
N ILE A 222 6.24 5.11 8.34
CA ILE A 222 4.92 4.63 8.78
C ILE A 222 4.14 3.93 7.67
N GLN A 223 4.37 4.29 6.40
CA GLN A 223 3.69 3.66 5.25
C GLN A 223 3.94 2.15 5.17
N ALA A 224 5.08 1.65 5.66
CA ALA A 224 5.37 0.22 5.71
C ALA A 224 4.48 -0.53 6.72
N MET A 225 4.02 0.18 7.76
CA MET A 225 3.27 -0.37 8.89
C MET A 225 1.77 -0.43 8.58
N LEU A 226 1.24 0.56 7.86
CA LEU A 226 -0.20 0.69 7.58
C LEU A 226 -0.83 -0.55 6.91
N PRO A 227 -0.22 -1.21 5.91
CA PRO A 227 -0.79 -2.42 5.32
C PRO A 227 -0.92 -3.58 6.32
N ILE A 228 0.00 -3.68 7.28
CA ILE A 228 -0.01 -4.73 8.31
C ILE A 228 -1.09 -4.43 9.34
N ILE A 229 -1.17 -3.19 9.79
CA ILE A 229 -2.23 -2.72 10.69
C ILE A 229 -3.60 -3.01 10.06
N ASN A 230 -3.77 -2.64 8.78
CA ASN A 230 -4.99 -2.90 8.02
C ASN A 230 -5.32 -4.39 7.94
N GLU A 231 -4.34 -5.24 7.61
CA GLU A 231 -4.55 -6.69 7.55
C GLU A 231 -5.05 -7.26 8.89
N ILE A 232 -4.48 -6.81 10.00
CA ILE A 232 -4.85 -7.25 11.35
C ILE A 232 -6.26 -6.78 11.73
N ILE A 233 -6.62 -5.51 11.48
CA ILE A 233 -7.94 -4.98 11.85
C ILE A 233 -9.07 -5.57 10.99
N TYR A 234 -8.78 -5.90 9.73
CA TYR A 234 -9.78 -6.48 8.82
C TYR A 234 -9.91 -8.00 8.93
N THR A 235 -9.06 -8.65 9.74
CA THR A 235 -9.07 -10.09 9.96
C THR A 235 -9.42 -10.40 11.42
N PRO A 236 -10.70 -10.70 11.75
CA PRO A 236 -11.14 -10.95 13.13
C PRO A 236 -10.40 -12.09 13.84
N GLU A 237 -9.93 -13.08 13.09
CA GLU A 237 -9.16 -14.22 13.57
C GLU A 237 -7.72 -13.86 13.95
N ASP A 238 -7.26 -12.66 13.58
CA ASP A 238 -5.93 -12.17 13.93
C ASP A 238 -5.92 -11.50 15.30
N LEU A 239 -5.20 -12.13 16.22
CA LEU A 239 -5.10 -11.72 17.62
C LEU A 239 -3.75 -11.08 17.93
N THR A 240 -2.90 -10.81 16.93
CA THR A 240 -1.63 -10.11 17.12
C THR A 240 -1.85 -8.74 17.78
N TYR A 241 -1.05 -8.44 18.81
CA TYR A 241 -0.95 -7.13 19.44
C TYR A 241 0.01 -6.24 18.66
N ILE A 242 -0.32 -4.96 18.52
CA ILE A 242 0.52 -3.96 17.86
C ILE A 242 0.90 -2.90 18.88
N ASN A 243 2.20 -2.68 19.01
CA ASN A 243 2.80 -1.57 19.74
C ASN A 243 3.62 -0.73 18.75
N LEU A 244 3.09 0.43 18.35
CA LEU A 244 3.71 1.31 17.35
C LEU A 244 4.34 2.53 18.03
N ILE A 245 5.62 2.79 17.73
CA ILE A 245 6.28 4.09 17.96
C ILE A 245 6.50 4.73 16.61
N TRP A 246 5.99 5.94 16.47
CA TRP A 246 6.20 6.75 15.29
C TRP A 246 6.86 8.06 15.69
N GLU A 247 8.04 8.34 15.11
CA GLU A 247 8.72 9.61 15.26
C GLU A 247 8.53 10.47 14.01
N THR A 248 8.23 11.75 14.18
CA THR A 248 8.16 12.73 13.08
C THR A 248 8.97 13.97 13.41
N GLU A 249 9.53 14.62 12.39
CA GLU A 249 10.23 15.89 12.60
C GLU A 249 9.29 17.02 13.07
N THR A 250 8.04 17.05 12.59
CA THR A 250 7.06 18.07 12.99
C THR A 250 5.67 17.45 13.10
N ALA A 251 4.80 18.02 13.93
CA ALA A 251 3.41 17.59 14.03
C ALA A 251 2.67 17.66 12.67
N ASP A 252 3.00 18.64 11.82
CA ASP A 252 2.41 18.83 10.49
C ASP A 252 2.78 17.70 9.50
N ALA A 253 3.87 16.97 9.78
CA ALA A 253 4.29 15.80 8.99
C ALA A 253 3.48 14.53 9.33
N ALA A 254 2.68 14.56 10.40
CA ALA A 254 1.96 13.40 10.91
C ALA A 254 0.63 13.13 10.16
N PHE A 255 0.73 12.80 8.86
CA PHE A 255 -0.41 12.72 7.92
C PHE A 255 -1.48 11.63 8.22
N VAL A 256 -1.18 10.65 9.08
CA VAL A 256 -2.11 9.56 9.51
C VAL A 256 -2.38 9.58 11.01
N HIS A 257 -2.06 10.69 11.69
CA HIS A 257 -2.24 10.80 13.14
C HIS A 257 -3.69 10.50 13.54
N ASP A 258 -4.66 11.20 12.95
CA ASP A 258 -6.06 11.08 13.37
C ASP A 258 -6.65 9.68 13.09
N ASP A 259 -6.28 9.07 11.95
CA ASP A 259 -6.68 7.71 11.61
C ASP A 259 -6.10 6.69 12.61
N LEU A 260 -4.81 6.81 12.96
CA LEU A 260 -4.17 5.96 13.97
C LEU A 260 -4.76 6.16 15.36
N ALA A 261 -5.16 7.40 15.70
CA ALA A 261 -5.84 7.72 16.95
C ALA A 261 -7.18 7.02 17.05
N GLU A 262 -7.96 7.03 15.96
CA GLU A 262 -9.22 6.31 15.91
C GLU A 262 -9.03 4.80 15.98
N ILE A 263 -8.06 4.26 15.24
CA ILE A 263 -7.73 2.83 15.28
C ILE A 263 -7.38 2.41 16.72
N ALA A 264 -6.46 3.11 17.39
CA ALA A 264 -6.07 2.78 18.76
C ALA A 264 -7.24 2.87 19.76
N ARG A 265 -8.19 3.79 19.52
CA ARG A 265 -9.40 3.93 20.34
C ARG A 265 -10.38 2.77 20.15
N VAL A 266 -10.53 2.28 18.92
CA VAL A 266 -11.51 1.24 18.55
C VAL A 266 -10.96 -0.16 18.79
N TYR A 267 -9.66 -0.38 18.57
CA TYR A 267 -9.01 -1.67 18.64
C TYR A 267 -8.08 -1.76 19.85
N PRO A 268 -8.50 -2.44 20.95
CA PRO A 268 -7.76 -2.45 22.21
C PRO A 268 -6.40 -3.19 22.16
N ARG A 269 -6.11 -3.90 21.06
CA ARG A 269 -4.82 -4.57 20.83
C ARG A 269 -3.81 -3.69 20.12
N ILE A 270 -4.18 -2.46 19.77
CA ILE A 270 -3.34 -1.52 19.02
C ILE A 270 -3.02 -0.33 19.91
N ASN A 271 -1.76 -0.22 20.29
CA ASN A 271 -1.22 0.93 21.02
C ASN A 271 -0.31 1.72 20.09
N VAL A 272 -0.47 3.04 20.09
CA VAL A 272 0.33 3.93 19.25
C VAL A 272 0.90 5.06 20.09
N ARG A 273 2.21 5.26 20.00
CA ARG A 273 2.97 6.36 20.60
C ARG A 273 3.54 7.23 19.48
N HIS A 274 3.18 8.52 19.47
CA HIS A 274 3.70 9.48 18.50
C HIS A 274 4.66 10.45 19.17
N VAL A 275 5.85 10.60 18.60
CA VAL A 275 6.95 11.43 19.10
C VAL A 275 7.30 12.49 18.07
N VAL A 276 7.45 13.74 18.49
CA VAL A 276 7.91 14.85 17.64
C VAL A 276 9.27 15.35 18.12
N THR A 277 10.24 15.46 17.19
CA THR A 277 11.67 15.67 17.52
C THR A 277 12.32 16.89 16.84
N GLY A 278 11.55 17.74 16.16
CA GLY A 278 12.08 18.88 15.39
C GLY A 278 12.56 20.08 16.20
N PRO A 279 13.38 20.97 15.61
CA PRO A 279 13.93 22.14 16.29
C PRO A 279 12.85 23.18 16.62
N GLY A 280 12.79 23.59 17.90
CA GLY A 280 11.82 24.56 18.43
C GLY A 280 10.76 23.96 19.35
N GLU A 281 10.79 22.64 19.55
CA GLU A 281 9.85 21.89 20.36
C GLU A 281 10.55 21.30 21.59
N ASP A 282 11.12 22.16 22.45
CA ASP A 282 11.51 21.75 23.79
C ASP A 282 10.24 21.62 24.64
N SER A 283 9.74 20.40 24.83
CA SER A 283 8.86 20.14 25.96
C SER A 283 9.19 18.80 26.60
N GLU A 284 8.88 18.71 27.89
CA GLU A 284 9.15 17.53 28.71
C GLU A 284 8.47 16.30 28.08
N GLU A 285 9.24 15.21 27.93
CA GLU A 285 8.72 13.90 27.52
C GLU A 285 7.51 13.56 28.39
N THR A 286 6.32 13.57 27.79
CA THR A 286 5.12 13.13 28.50
C THR A 286 5.18 11.60 28.57
N PRO A 287 5.20 11.01 29.78
CA PRO A 287 5.33 9.56 29.91
C PRO A 287 4.19 8.83 29.21
N ALA A 288 4.50 7.74 28.51
CA ALA A 288 3.51 6.93 27.79
C ALA A 288 2.33 6.46 28.66
N SER A 289 2.55 6.33 29.97
CA SER A 289 1.52 5.97 30.96
C SER A 289 0.44 7.04 31.16
N GLN A 290 0.65 8.29 30.73
CA GLN A 290 -0.36 9.36 30.78
C GLN A 290 -1.27 9.41 29.55
N TYR A 291 -0.95 8.66 28.48
CA TYR A 291 -1.78 8.54 27.30
C TYR A 291 -2.79 7.41 27.51
N GLU A 292 -3.84 7.68 28.28
CA GLU A 292 -4.98 6.77 28.51
C GLU A 292 -5.80 6.56 27.21
N GLY A 293 -5.26 5.78 26.27
CA GLY A 293 -5.99 5.32 25.07
C GLY A 293 -6.34 6.41 24.05
N ARG A 294 -5.67 7.57 24.11
CA ARG A 294 -5.75 8.63 23.10
C ARG A 294 -4.35 8.90 22.56
N LEU A 295 -4.17 8.71 21.25
CA LEU A 295 -2.97 9.17 20.56
C LEU A 295 -2.81 10.68 20.77
N GLY A 296 -1.63 11.09 21.19
CA GLY A 296 -1.26 12.48 21.28
C GLY A 296 0.24 12.65 21.02
N TYR A 297 0.63 13.89 20.76
CA TYR A 297 2.02 14.24 20.58
C TYR A 297 2.76 14.14 21.91
N SER A 298 3.85 13.39 21.93
CA SER A 298 4.91 13.56 22.92
C SER A 298 6.08 14.27 22.23
N PHE A 299 6.69 15.24 22.90
CA PHE A 299 7.92 15.85 22.42
C PHE A 299 9.06 15.23 23.20
N GLY A 300 10.17 14.92 22.53
CA GLY A 300 11.19 14.15 23.21
C GLY A 300 12.44 13.86 22.39
N SER A 301 13.28 13.01 22.98
CA SER A 301 14.49 12.54 22.33
C SER A 301 14.15 11.62 21.15
N PRO A 302 15.04 11.48 20.15
CA PRO A 302 14.91 10.47 19.11
C PRO A 302 14.66 9.06 19.69
N ILE A 303 14.06 8.18 18.90
CA ILE A 303 13.80 6.80 19.33
C ILE A 303 15.10 6.12 19.77
N THR A 304 15.07 5.44 20.92
CA THR A 304 16.19 4.69 21.49
C THR A 304 15.73 3.30 21.93
N ASP A 305 16.67 2.43 22.26
CA ASP A 305 16.42 1.11 22.84
C ASP A 305 15.49 1.14 24.06
N LYS A 306 15.58 2.19 24.90
CA LYS A 306 14.68 2.38 26.05
C LYS A 306 13.22 2.48 25.63
N HIS A 307 12.92 3.29 24.61
CA HIS A 307 11.56 3.44 24.11
C HIS A 307 11.00 2.12 23.58
N VAL A 308 11.82 1.33 22.88
CA VAL A 308 11.45 0.00 22.38
C VAL A 308 11.19 -0.96 23.54
N ALA A 309 12.08 -0.99 24.54
CA ALA A 309 11.97 -1.86 25.70
C ALA A 309 10.75 -1.52 26.59
N GLU A 310 10.35 -0.25 26.65
CA GLU A 310 9.16 0.19 27.39
C GLU A 310 7.84 -0.29 26.77
N LEU A 311 7.80 -0.49 25.45
CA LEU A 311 6.59 -0.93 24.76
C LEU A 311 6.45 -2.45 24.67
N HIS A 312 7.55 -3.18 24.78
CA HIS A 312 7.54 -4.62 24.77
C HIS A 312 6.85 -5.16 26.03
N ASP A 313 5.90 -6.09 25.90
CA ASP A 313 5.35 -6.80 27.07
C ASP A 313 6.41 -7.74 27.67
N PRO A 314 6.93 -7.46 28.89
CA PRO A 314 7.99 -8.26 29.49
C PRO A 314 7.56 -9.69 29.84
N LYS A 315 6.27 -10.05 29.70
CA LYS A 315 5.76 -11.41 29.90
C LYS A 315 5.91 -12.29 28.65
N LEU A 316 6.13 -11.71 27.49
CA LEU A 316 6.28 -12.45 26.24
C LEU A 316 7.72 -12.93 26.09
N GLU A 317 7.89 -14.11 25.50
CA GLU A 317 9.23 -14.58 25.14
C GLU A 317 9.75 -13.84 23.89
N TYR A 318 11.08 -13.78 23.73
CA TYR A 318 11.73 -13.01 22.66
C TYR A 318 11.38 -13.48 21.23
N ASP A 319 10.98 -14.74 21.07
CA ASP A 319 10.54 -15.33 19.79
C ASP A 319 9.05 -15.14 19.52
N GLU A 320 8.27 -14.76 20.55
CA GLU A 320 6.85 -14.43 20.44
C GLU A 320 6.60 -12.99 19.98
N SER A 321 7.67 -12.19 19.87
CA SER A 321 7.64 -10.78 19.53
C SER A 321 8.53 -10.50 18.32
N LEU A 322 8.09 -9.60 17.44
CA LEU A 322 8.85 -9.20 16.27
C LEU A 322 8.88 -7.68 16.16
N VAL A 323 10.08 -7.13 15.99
CA VAL A 323 10.27 -5.71 15.71
C VAL A 323 10.34 -5.49 14.21
N ILE A 324 9.57 -4.54 13.70
CA ILE A 324 9.64 -4.07 12.31
C ILE A 324 10.07 -2.61 12.34
N VAL A 325 11.14 -2.28 11.62
CA VAL A 325 11.71 -0.94 11.61
C VAL A 325 11.70 -0.33 10.22
N SER A 326 11.24 0.91 10.09
CA SER A 326 11.27 1.65 8.81
C SER A 326 11.46 3.15 9.01
N GLY A 327 12.52 3.69 8.42
CA GLY A 327 12.84 5.11 8.42
C GLY A 327 12.48 5.82 7.11
N LYS A 328 12.78 7.11 7.05
CA LYS A 328 12.62 7.94 5.84
C LYS A 328 13.62 7.55 4.75
N ASN A 329 14.82 7.12 5.16
CA ASN A 329 15.92 6.74 4.30
C ASN A 329 16.66 5.53 4.92
N PRO A 330 17.59 4.88 4.18
CA PRO A 330 18.31 3.71 4.69
C PRO A 330 19.10 3.95 5.98
N ASP A 331 19.66 5.14 6.18
CA ASP A 331 20.44 5.48 7.37
C ASP A 331 19.55 5.57 8.62
N ASP A 332 18.37 6.18 8.49
CA ASP A 332 17.35 6.22 9.54
C ASP A 332 16.88 4.81 9.89
N SER A 333 16.57 3.98 8.88
CA SER A 333 16.18 2.58 9.08
C SER A 333 17.27 1.78 9.81
N LEU A 334 18.54 2.00 9.46
CA LEU A 334 19.68 1.34 10.09
C LEU A 334 19.87 1.79 11.55
N HIS A 335 19.69 3.09 11.83
CA HIS A 335 19.74 3.61 13.19
C HIS A 335 18.66 2.97 14.06
N LEU A 336 17.40 3.00 13.63
CA LEU A 336 16.29 2.37 14.34
C LEU A 336 16.51 0.87 14.57
N SER A 337 17.04 0.17 13.56
CA SER A 337 17.41 -1.25 13.65
C SER A 337 18.47 -1.50 14.72
N THR A 338 19.48 -0.63 14.79
CA THR A 338 20.55 -0.73 15.79
C THR A 338 19.99 -0.53 17.19
N GLU A 339 19.14 0.48 17.39
CA GLU A 339 18.50 0.74 18.68
C GLU A 339 17.57 -0.41 19.10
N ALA A 340 16.74 -0.91 18.19
CA ALA A 340 15.91 -2.09 18.43
C ALA A 340 16.75 -3.32 18.78
N GLY A 341 17.86 -3.56 18.06
CA GLY A 341 18.74 -4.70 18.28
C GLY A 341 19.40 -4.74 19.66
N LYS A 342 19.60 -3.59 20.32
CA LYS A 342 20.13 -3.54 21.70
C LYS A 342 19.19 -4.20 22.72
N THR A 343 17.90 -4.30 22.43
CA THR A 343 16.91 -4.97 23.29
C THR A 343 17.01 -6.50 23.24
N GLY A 344 17.73 -7.07 22.27
CA GLY A 344 17.81 -8.52 22.05
C GLY A 344 16.62 -9.11 21.27
N LEU A 345 15.62 -8.30 20.93
CA LEU A 345 14.49 -8.72 20.10
C LEU A 345 14.91 -8.90 18.64
N ARG A 346 14.22 -9.81 17.94
CA ARG A 346 14.38 -9.98 16.50
C ARG A 346 13.81 -8.76 15.77
N ALA A 347 14.64 -8.10 14.96
CA ALA A 347 14.23 -6.96 14.15
C ALA A 347 14.32 -7.26 12.63
N ILE A 348 13.35 -6.75 11.88
CA ILE A 348 13.34 -6.72 10.40
C ILE A 348 13.34 -5.27 9.95
N VAL A 349 14.28 -4.93 9.06
CA VAL A 349 14.38 -3.62 8.42
C VAL A 349 13.64 -3.66 7.09
N VAL A 350 12.74 -2.68 6.85
CA VAL A 350 11.82 -2.67 5.71
C VAL A 350 11.76 -1.33 4.98
#